data_AF-A0A968M7Q7-F1
#
_entry.id   AF-A0A968M7Q7-F1
#
_cell.length_a   1.000
_cell.length_b   1.000
_cell.length_c   1.000
_cell.angle_alpha   90.00
_cell.angle_beta   90.00
_cell.angle_gamma   90.00
#
_symmetry.space_group_name_H-M   'P 1'
#
loop_
_entity.id
_entity.type
_entity.pdbx_description
1 polymer ?
#
loop_
_entity_poly.entity_id
_entity_poly.type
_entity_poly.pdbx_seq_one_letter_code
_entity_poly.pdbx_strand_id
1 'polypeptide(L)'
;MEKHEALALLELDSAASERQIRSQLFRKYQSVTAALSELDDERQRPLIESQLDRLNQAREVLLTQAEPSLPSPALEMISTEDLPEEVNILLYRRGGQEGIHTLQVQGQDIVLGFENSFGARKYAQRLAQNGLPKPVTERFPTPEIVEFCQSSGYGFMVIPSNETLDPPEATTEAVDDWRSP
;
A
#
# COMPACT_ATOMS: atom_id res chain seq x y z
N MET A 1 -6.90 11.97 21.04
CA MET A 1 -5.67 11.23 21.42
C MET A 1 -4.52 12.21 21.45
N GLU A 2 -3.59 12.06 22.40
CA GLU A 2 -2.40 12.93 22.52
C GLU A 2 -1.24 12.45 21.62
N LYS A 3 -0.32 13.34 21.24
CA LYS A 3 0.84 12.99 20.39
C LYS A 3 1.69 11.85 20.96
N HIS A 4 1.94 11.88 22.26
CA HIS A 4 2.71 10.83 22.93
C HIS A 4 1.97 9.48 22.93
N GLU A 5 0.64 9.50 23.08
CA GLU A 5 -0.20 8.30 23.00
C GLU A 5 -0.21 7.72 21.57
N ALA A 6 -0.28 8.59 20.55
CA ALA A 6 -0.21 8.18 19.15
C ALA A 6 1.14 7.55 18.79
N LEU A 7 2.26 8.10 19.26
CA LEU A 7 3.59 7.51 19.06
C LEU A 7 3.74 6.18 19.79
N ALA A 8 3.23 6.08 21.03
CA ALA A 8 3.24 4.83 21.78
C ALA A 8 2.43 3.73 21.07
N LEU A 9 1.30 4.07 20.44
CA LEU A 9 0.48 3.15 19.65
C LEU A 9 1.24 2.58 18.44
N LEU A 10 2.14 3.37 17.87
CA LEU A 10 3.03 2.97 16.77
C LEU A 10 4.34 2.33 17.23
N GLU A 11 4.54 2.18 18.54
CA GLU A 11 5.79 1.71 19.13
C GLU A 11 7.01 2.56 18.71
N LEU A 12 6.80 3.88 18.62
CA LEU A 12 7.78 4.86 18.19
C LEU A 12 8.19 5.80 19.32
N ASP A 13 9.43 6.29 19.25
CA ASP A 13 9.94 7.35 20.14
C ASP A 13 9.40 8.74 19.70
N SER A 14 9.36 9.68 20.64
CA SER A 14 9.21 11.12 20.43
C SER A 14 10.13 11.73 19.36
N ALA A 15 11.30 11.14 19.14
CA ALA A 15 12.26 11.55 18.10
C ALA A 15 12.02 10.88 16.73
N ALA A 16 10.94 10.10 16.55
CA ALA A 16 10.64 9.43 15.30
C ALA A 16 10.40 10.44 14.17
N SER A 17 11.05 10.18 13.03
CA SER A 17 10.82 10.93 11.79
C SER A 17 9.45 10.64 11.20
N GLU A 18 8.93 11.56 10.39
CA GLU A 18 7.67 11.41 9.68
C GLU A 18 7.64 10.13 8.81
N ARG A 19 8.79 9.79 8.18
CA ARG A 19 8.98 8.54 7.44
C ARG A 19 8.77 7.30 8.32
N GLN A 20 9.33 7.30 9.53
CA GLN A 20 9.14 6.19 10.48
C GLN A 20 7.69 6.10 10.97
N ILE A 21 7.06 7.24 11.22
CA ILE A 21 5.64 7.33 11.59
C ILE A 21 4.75 6.74 10.49
N ARG A 22 4.95 7.15 9.23
CA ARG A 22 4.20 6.64 8.07
C ARG A 22 4.41 5.14 7.86
N SER A 23 5.66 4.67 7.91
CA SER A 23 5.99 3.24 7.76
C SER A 23 5.35 2.39 8.86
N GLN A 24 5.36 2.84 10.12
CA GLN A 24 4.70 2.08 11.20
C GLN A 24 3.18 2.13 11.13
N LEU A 25 2.59 3.28 10.78
CA LEU A 25 1.15 3.37 10.51
C LEU A 25 0.76 2.33 9.46
N PHE A 26 1.49 2.27 8.35
CA PHE A 26 1.25 1.31 7.28
C PHE A 26 1.25 -0.14 7.78
N ARG A 27 2.28 -0.55 8.52
CA ARG A 27 2.36 -1.91 9.09
C ARG A 27 1.17 -2.23 9.99
N LYS A 28 0.77 -1.29 10.85
CA LYS A 28 -0.38 -1.48 11.75
C LYS A 28 -1.69 -1.53 10.95
N TYR A 29 -1.89 -0.69 9.94
CA TYR A 29 -3.06 -0.76 9.05
C TYR A 29 -3.15 -2.07 8.30
N GLN A 30 -2.03 -2.59 7.77
CA GLN A 30 -2.00 -3.89 7.10
C GLN A 30 -2.38 -5.02 8.07
N SER A 31 -1.83 -4.98 9.29
CA SER A 31 -2.15 -5.95 10.34
C SER A 31 -3.65 -5.94 10.70
N VAL A 32 -4.24 -4.76 10.86
CA VAL A 32 -5.68 -4.59 11.15
C VAL A 32 -6.56 -5.01 9.97
N THR A 33 -6.14 -4.71 8.73
CA THR A 33 -6.90 -5.06 7.52
C THR A 33 -6.85 -6.56 7.25
N ALA A 34 -5.71 -7.22 7.47
CA ALA A 34 -5.58 -8.67 7.42
C ALA A 34 -6.48 -9.31 8.49
N ALA A 35 -6.46 -8.80 9.72
CA ALA A 35 -7.31 -9.28 10.80
C ALA A 35 -8.81 -9.11 10.50
N LEU A 36 -9.22 -8.05 9.79
CA LEU A 36 -10.60 -7.88 9.31
C LEU A 36 -10.99 -8.89 8.23
N SER A 37 -10.04 -9.27 7.37
CA SER A 37 -10.26 -10.18 6.25
C SER A 37 -10.33 -11.65 6.70
N GLU A 38 -9.55 -12.00 7.72
CA GLU A 38 -9.50 -13.34 8.35
C GLU A 38 -10.54 -13.49 9.47
N LEU A 39 -11.41 -12.50 9.68
CA LEU A 39 -12.33 -12.47 10.81
C LEU A 39 -13.52 -13.43 10.60
N ASP A 40 -13.47 -14.59 11.23
CA ASP A 40 -14.59 -15.55 11.22
C ASP A 40 -15.68 -15.22 12.27
N ASP A 41 -15.32 -14.59 13.40
CA ASP A 41 -16.25 -14.23 14.48
C ASP A 41 -16.68 -12.77 14.38
N GLU A 42 -17.92 -12.54 13.93
CA GLU A 42 -18.53 -11.21 13.82
C GLU A 42 -18.55 -10.42 15.14
N ARG A 43 -18.46 -11.08 16.30
CA ARG A 43 -18.41 -10.41 17.61
C ARG A 43 -17.09 -9.68 17.83
N GLN A 44 -16.03 -10.07 17.12
CA GLN A 44 -14.71 -9.44 17.20
C GLN A 44 -14.58 -8.24 16.26
N ARG A 45 -15.50 -8.07 15.30
CA ARG A 45 -15.50 -6.97 14.33
C ARG A 45 -15.44 -5.58 14.96
N PRO A 46 -16.28 -5.23 15.95
CA PRO A 46 -16.23 -3.90 16.57
C PRO A 46 -14.91 -3.63 17.30
N LEU A 47 -14.21 -4.67 17.77
CA LEU A 47 -12.90 -4.51 18.39
C LEU A 47 -11.85 -4.11 17.36
N ILE A 48 -11.85 -4.74 16.19
CA ILE A 48 -10.87 -4.45 15.12
C ILE A 48 -11.18 -3.10 14.46
N GLU A 49 -12.45 -2.76 14.28
CA GLU A 49 -12.88 -1.42 13.86
C GLU A 49 -12.43 -0.34 14.86
N SER A 50 -12.53 -0.60 16.16
CA SER A 50 -12.00 0.32 17.19
C SER A 50 -10.48 0.47 17.10
N GLN A 51 -9.74 -0.59 16.78
CA GLN A 51 -8.29 -0.50 16.54
C GLN A 51 -7.98 0.37 15.32
N LEU A 52 -8.75 0.25 14.25
CA LEU A 52 -8.66 1.08 13.06
C LEU A 52 -8.90 2.56 13.38
N ASP A 53 -9.94 2.86 14.16
CA ASP A 53 -10.25 4.24 14.60
C ASP A 53 -9.12 4.86 15.40
N ARG A 54 -8.46 4.08 16.27
CA ARG A 54 -7.30 4.58 17.02
C ARG A 54 -6.11 4.86 16.10
N LEU A 55 -5.89 4.03 15.06
CA LEU A 55 -4.86 4.31 14.05
C LEU A 55 -5.17 5.57 13.24
N ASN A 56 -6.44 5.81 12.89
CA ASN A 56 -6.88 7.02 12.19
C ASN A 56 -6.62 8.27 13.03
N GLN A 57 -6.97 8.23 14.32
CA GLN A 57 -6.65 9.32 15.25
C GLN A 57 -5.14 9.51 15.41
N ALA A 58 -4.33 8.45 15.37
CA ALA A 58 -2.86 8.54 15.48
C ALA A 58 -2.29 9.25 14.26
N ARG A 59 -2.77 8.90 13.07
CA ARG A 59 -2.41 9.55 11.82
C ARG A 59 -2.71 11.05 11.88
N GLU A 60 -3.92 11.42 12.30
CA GLU A 60 -4.36 12.81 12.35
C GLU A 60 -3.49 13.66 13.29
N VAL A 61 -3.17 13.13 14.47
CA VAL A 61 -2.36 13.81 15.49
C VAL A 61 -0.88 13.90 15.12
N LEU A 62 -0.36 12.92 14.37
CA LEU A 62 1.07 12.84 14.04
C LEU A 62 1.43 13.50 12.71
N LEU A 63 0.49 13.53 11.76
CA LEU A 63 0.71 14.01 10.40
C LEU A 63 -0.12 15.28 10.12
N THR A 64 -0.36 16.12 11.14
CA THR A 64 -1.29 17.26 11.11
C THR A 64 -0.91 18.35 10.10
N GLN A 65 -1.14 18.08 8.81
CA GLN A 65 -1.25 19.02 7.67
C GLN A 65 -2.20 18.53 6.56
N ALA A 66 -2.99 17.48 6.79
CA ALA A 66 -4.05 17.07 5.87
C ALA A 66 -5.40 17.66 6.31
N GLU A 67 -5.96 18.59 5.53
CA GLU A 67 -7.25 19.22 5.82
C GLU A 67 -8.43 18.22 5.87
N PRO A 68 -9.48 18.49 6.68
CA PRO A 68 -10.64 17.62 6.78
C PRO A 68 -11.61 17.91 5.62
N SER A 69 -11.38 17.33 4.44
CA SER A 69 -12.42 17.32 3.41
C SER A 69 -12.38 16.07 2.51
N LEU A 70 -12.82 14.95 3.09
CA LEU A 70 -13.68 13.88 2.51
C LEU A 70 -13.35 12.55 3.21
N PRO A 71 -14.33 11.63 3.37
CA PRO A 71 -14.07 10.30 3.89
C PRO A 71 -13.40 9.48 2.79
N SER A 72 -12.07 9.50 2.74
CA SER A 72 -11.29 8.54 1.94
C SER A 72 -10.29 7.86 2.87
N PRO A 73 -10.46 6.56 3.18
CA PRO A 73 -9.58 5.88 4.13
C PRO A 73 -8.16 5.61 3.59
N ALA A 74 -7.87 5.90 2.30
CA ALA A 74 -6.67 5.36 1.65
C ALA A 74 -5.74 6.36 0.92
N LEU A 75 -6.06 7.64 0.75
CA LEU A 75 -5.40 8.46 -0.30
C LEU A 75 -4.50 9.63 0.12
N GLU A 76 -4.26 9.89 1.40
CA GLU A 76 -3.29 10.93 1.81
C GLU A 76 -2.18 10.35 2.69
N MET A 77 -1.50 9.31 2.19
CA MET A 77 -0.38 8.68 2.91
C MET A 77 1.00 9.07 2.36
N ILE A 78 1.09 9.99 1.40
CA ILE A 78 2.36 10.28 0.71
C ILE A 78 2.49 11.78 0.42
N SER A 79 3.28 12.48 1.21
CA SER A 79 3.85 13.77 0.79
C SER A 79 4.86 13.48 -0.32
N THR A 80 4.69 14.10 -1.48
CA THR A 80 5.58 14.00 -2.66
C THR A 80 7.04 14.39 -2.37
N GLU A 81 7.31 15.01 -1.22
CA GLU A 81 8.63 15.53 -0.81
C GLU A 81 9.56 14.47 -0.16
N ASP A 82 9.03 13.33 0.30
CA ASP A 82 9.79 12.24 0.94
C ASP A 82 9.87 10.97 0.08
N LEU A 83 9.41 11.05 -1.16
CA LEU A 83 9.47 9.94 -2.10
C LEU A 83 10.88 9.79 -2.68
N PRO A 84 11.35 8.55 -2.92
CA PRO A 84 12.60 8.35 -3.65
C PRO A 84 12.50 9.01 -5.04
N GLU A 85 13.62 9.47 -5.60
CA GLU A 85 13.64 10.07 -6.96
C GLU A 85 13.12 9.08 -8.03
N GLU A 86 13.39 7.80 -7.82
CA GLU A 86 13.00 6.73 -8.74
C GLU A 86 12.41 5.53 -7.98
N VAL A 87 11.42 4.88 -8.60
CA VAL A 87 10.82 3.64 -8.11
C VAL A 87 10.83 2.57 -9.20
N ASN A 88 10.81 1.32 -8.78
CA ASN A 88 10.65 0.17 -9.66
C ASN A 88 9.17 -0.23 -9.68
N ILE A 89 8.56 -0.19 -10.86
CA ILE A 89 7.15 -0.52 -11.11
C ILE A 89 7.08 -1.88 -11.80
N LEU A 90 5.97 -2.60 -11.58
CA LEU A 90 5.69 -3.86 -12.24
C LEU A 90 4.78 -3.62 -13.44
N LEU A 91 5.20 -4.09 -14.61
CA LEU A 91 4.49 -3.95 -15.87
C LEU A 91 4.13 -5.32 -16.46
N TYR A 92 2.92 -5.43 -16.97
CA TYR A 92 2.51 -6.53 -17.84
C TYR A 92 2.59 -6.09 -19.30
N ARG A 93 3.16 -6.95 -20.15
CA ARG A 93 3.20 -6.75 -21.60
C ARG A 93 2.33 -7.81 -22.27
N ARG A 94 1.33 -7.38 -23.03
CA ARG A 94 0.48 -8.28 -23.84
C ARG A 94 0.23 -7.66 -25.20
N GLY A 95 0.60 -8.36 -26.27
CA GLY A 95 0.25 -7.96 -27.65
C GLY A 95 0.73 -6.57 -28.10
N GLY A 96 1.85 -6.09 -27.57
CA GLY A 96 2.37 -4.74 -27.86
C GLY A 96 1.77 -3.62 -27.01
N GLN A 97 0.88 -3.95 -26.07
CA GLN A 97 0.38 -3.04 -25.05
C GLN A 97 1.09 -3.31 -23.71
N GLU A 98 1.31 -2.25 -22.95
CA GLU A 98 1.88 -2.28 -21.61
C GLU A 98 0.82 -1.83 -20.60
N GLY A 99 0.73 -2.53 -19.46
CA GLY A 99 -0.17 -2.19 -18.37
C GLY A 99 0.56 -2.23 -17.04
N ILE A 100 0.29 -1.26 -16.16
CA ILE A 100 0.85 -1.22 -14.81
C ILE A 100 0.10 -2.20 -13.92
N HIS A 101 0.84 -2.98 -13.14
CA HIS A 101 0.25 -3.84 -12.12
C HIS A 101 -0.29 -2.99 -10.96
N THR A 102 -1.58 -3.12 -10.70
CA THR A 102 -2.26 -2.54 -9.54
C THR A 102 -2.62 -3.63 -8.53
N LEU A 103 -2.71 -3.23 -7.27
CA LEU A 103 -3.22 -4.01 -6.15
C LEU A 103 -4.55 -3.40 -5.72
N GLN A 104 -5.62 -4.18 -5.72
CA GLN A 104 -6.91 -3.71 -5.24
C GLN A 104 -6.96 -3.80 -3.71
N VAL A 105 -7.15 -2.65 -3.04
CA VAL A 105 -7.29 -2.57 -1.58
C VAL A 105 -8.57 -1.81 -1.27
N GLN A 106 -9.52 -2.45 -0.58
CA GLN A 106 -10.82 -1.86 -0.21
C GLN A 106 -11.58 -1.23 -1.40
N GLY A 107 -11.50 -1.84 -2.58
CA GLY A 107 -12.16 -1.36 -3.80
C GLY A 107 -11.41 -0.27 -4.57
N GLN A 108 -10.19 0.09 -4.14
CA GLN A 108 -9.32 1.05 -4.82
C GLN A 108 -8.12 0.35 -5.45
N ASP A 109 -7.83 0.67 -6.71
CA ASP A 109 -6.64 0.19 -7.40
C ASP A 109 -5.41 1.01 -7.01
N ILE A 110 -4.37 0.34 -6.52
CA ILE A 110 -3.13 0.96 -6.02
C ILE A 110 -1.93 0.49 -6.83
N VAL A 111 -1.19 1.41 -7.43
CA VAL A 111 0.09 1.16 -8.08
C VAL A 111 1.19 1.02 -7.02
N LEU A 112 1.97 -0.06 -7.11
CA LEU A 112 3.09 -0.33 -6.20
C LEU A 112 4.43 0.09 -6.84
N GLY A 113 5.11 1.06 -6.24
CA GLY A 113 6.50 1.42 -6.52
C GLY A 113 7.46 0.83 -5.50
N PHE A 114 8.56 0.24 -5.92
CA PHE A 114 9.56 -0.33 -5.01
C PHE A 114 10.83 0.51 -5.04
N GLU A 115 11.33 0.95 -3.89
CA GLU A 115 12.65 1.62 -3.82
C GLU A 115 13.77 0.71 -4.33
N ASN A 116 13.68 -0.59 -4.03
CA ASN A 116 14.70 -1.58 -4.39
C ASN A 116 14.23 -2.51 -5.52
N SER A 117 15.06 -2.63 -6.56
CA SER A 117 14.80 -3.54 -7.69
C SER A 117 14.75 -5.01 -7.28
N PHE A 118 15.49 -5.40 -6.23
CA PHE A 118 15.43 -6.76 -5.69
C PHE A 118 14.06 -7.07 -5.08
N GLY A 119 13.46 -6.10 -4.36
CA GLY A 119 12.11 -6.22 -3.79
C GLY A 119 11.06 -6.42 -4.88
N ALA A 120 11.08 -5.57 -5.91
CA ALA A 120 10.17 -5.67 -7.05
C ALA A 120 10.30 -7.01 -7.79
N ARG A 121 11.53 -7.48 -8.05
CA ARG A 121 11.77 -8.77 -8.72
C ARG A 121 11.26 -9.95 -7.90
N LYS A 122 11.43 -9.90 -6.58
CA LYS A 122 10.93 -10.94 -5.66
C LYS A 122 9.40 -10.95 -5.66
N TYR A 123 8.77 -9.77 -5.63
CA TYR A 123 7.31 -9.65 -5.74
C TYR A 123 6.80 -10.21 -7.08
N ALA A 124 7.42 -9.82 -8.20
CA ALA A 124 7.12 -10.35 -9.53
C ALA A 124 7.25 -11.88 -9.61
N GLN A 125 8.26 -12.45 -8.95
CA GLN A 125 8.43 -13.90 -8.89
C GLN A 125 7.31 -14.58 -8.10
N ARG A 126 6.86 -13.99 -6.99
CA ARG A 126 5.76 -14.51 -6.17
C ARG A 126 4.43 -14.47 -6.91
N LEU A 127 4.14 -13.40 -7.64
CA LEU A 127 2.98 -13.34 -8.53
C LEU A 127 2.97 -14.50 -9.53
N ALA A 128 4.12 -14.79 -10.15
CA ALA A 128 4.24 -15.90 -11.08
C ALA A 128 4.07 -17.28 -10.42
N GLN A 129 4.49 -17.44 -9.17
CA GLN A 129 4.26 -18.66 -8.39
C GLN A 129 2.78 -18.90 -8.10
N ASN A 130 2.00 -17.82 -8.00
CA ASN A 130 0.54 -17.87 -7.85
C ASN A 130 -0.19 -18.10 -9.18
N GLY A 131 0.53 -18.44 -10.26
CA GLY A 131 -0.05 -18.75 -11.57
C GLY A 131 -0.40 -17.53 -12.42
N LEU A 132 -0.07 -16.32 -11.98
CA LEU A 132 -0.19 -15.11 -12.77
C LEU A 132 0.96 -15.00 -13.79
N PRO A 133 0.80 -14.24 -14.89
CA PRO A 133 1.94 -13.90 -15.73
C PRO A 133 3.04 -13.24 -14.89
N LYS A 134 4.29 -13.40 -15.29
CA LYS A 134 5.40 -12.73 -14.61
C LYS A 134 5.52 -11.29 -15.14
N PRO A 135 5.26 -10.25 -14.33
CA PRO A 135 5.47 -8.87 -14.78
C PRO A 135 6.96 -8.57 -14.91
N VAL A 136 7.27 -7.59 -15.76
CA VAL A 136 8.61 -7.01 -15.90
C VAL A 136 8.75 -5.87 -14.92
N THR A 137 9.86 -5.85 -14.20
CA THR A 137 10.21 -4.73 -13.34
C THR A 137 10.95 -3.67 -14.15
N GLU A 138 10.43 -2.44 -14.13
CA GLU A 138 11.02 -1.31 -14.83
C GLU A 138 11.09 -0.09 -13.92
N ARG A 139 12.10 0.75 -14.12
CA ARG A 139 12.38 1.87 -13.24
C ARG A 139 11.80 3.15 -13.85
N PHE A 140 11.07 3.91 -13.03
CA PHE A 140 10.43 5.15 -13.44
C PHE A 140 10.78 6.27 -12.46
N PRO A 141 10.86 7.52 -12.94
CA PRO A 141 10.84 8.68 -12.08
C PRO A 141 9.56 8.68 -11.24
N THR A 142 9.71 8.75 -9.93
CA THR A 142 8.57 8.76 -9.03
C THR A 142 7.55 9.87 -9.31
N PRO A 143 7.93 11.13 -9.62
CA PRO A 143 6.94 12.16 -9.93
C PRO A 143 6.07 11.83 -11.14
N GLU A 144 6.61 11.16 -12.16
CA GLU A 144 5.84 10.73 -13.34
C GLU A 144 4.76 9.70 -12.97
N ILE A 145 5.11 8.75 -12.10
CA ILE A 145 4.15 7.74 -11.62
C ILE A 145 3.08 8.38 -10.75
N VAL A 146 3.46 9.33 -9.89
CA VAL A 146 2.49 10.05 -9.05
C VAL A 146 1.49 10.81 -9.91
N GLU A 147 1.97 11.55 -10.92
CA GLU A 147 1.11 12.30 -11.84
C GLU A 147 0.19 11.35 -12.65
N PHE A 148 0.72 10.22 -13.11
CA PHE A 148 -0.08 9.18 -13.76
C PHE A 148 -1.19 8.65 -12.85
N CYS A 149 -0.87 8.34 -11.59
CA CYS A 149 -1.84 7.81 -10.64
C CYS A 149 -2.92 8.84 -10.32
N GLN A 150 -2.54 10.09 -10.09
CA GLN A 150 -3.48 11.20 -9.82
C GLN A 150 -4.43 11.46 -11.00
N SER A 151 -3.90 11.50 -12.22
CA SER A 151 -4.71 11.74 -13.43
C SER A 151 -5.66 10.58 -13.76
N SER A 152 -5.31 9.36 -13.38
CA SER A 152 -6.08 8.15 -13.67
C SER A 152 -6.99 7.69 -12.50
N GLY A 153 -6.88 8.34 -11.33
CA GLY A 153 -7.63 7.96 -10.13
C GLY A 153 -7.08 6.72 -9.41
N TYR A 154 -5.84 6.32 -9.69
CA TYR A 154 -5.17 5.24 -8.98
C TYR A 154 -4.56 5.74 -7.67
N GLY A 155 -4.55 4.87 -6.66
CA GLY A 155 -3.65 5.05 -5.53
C GLY A 155 -2.21 4.79 -5.96
N PHE A 156 -1.26 5.40 -5.26
CA PHE A 156 0.16 5.09 -5.41
C PHE A 156 0.72 4.73 -4.04
N MET A 157 1.67 3.79 -4.00
CA MET A 157 2.30 3.34 -2.76
C MET A 157 3.75 2.97 -3.01
N VAL A 158 4.66 3.44 -2.15
CA VAL A 158 6.09 3.10 -2.23
C VAL A 158 6.48 2.10 -1.15
N ILE A 159 7.05 0.98 -1.58
CA ILE A 159 7.61 -0.08 -0.74
C ILE A 159 9.08 0.25 -0.46
N PRO A 160 9.45 0.50 0.80
CA PRO A 160 10.80 0.87 1.14
C PRO A 160 11.77 -0.31 0.98
N SER A 161 13.04 0.02 0.75
CA SER A 161 14.08 -0.96 0.41
C SER A 161 14.36 -2.02 1.48
N ASN A 162 14.01 -1.76 2.73
CA ASN A 162 14.13 -2.66 3.88
C ASN A 162 12.88 -3.53 4.12
N GLU A 163 11.81 -3.34 3.35
CA GLU A 163 10.58 -4.11 3.46
C GLU A 163 10.39 -5.05 2.28
N THR A 164 9.67 -6.14 2.54
CA THR A 164 9.25 -7.06 1.49
C THR A 164 7.75 -7.24 1.62
N LEU A 165 7.03 -6.87 0.56
CA LEU A 165 5.61 -7.14 0.46
C LEU A 165 5.39 -8.57 -0.06
N ASP A 166 4.49 -9.30 0.56
CA ASP A 166 3.95 -10.54 -0.01
C ASP A 166 2.67 -10.20 -0.78
N PRO A 167 2.51 -10.67 -2.02
CA PRO A 167 1.26 -10.47 -2.74
C PRO A 167 0.13 -11.15 -1.95
N PRO A 168 -1.09 -10.58 -1.95
CA PRO A 168 -2.23 -11.33 -1.41
C PRO A 168 -2.32 -12.67 -2.14
N GLU A 169 -2.74 -13.72 -1.43
CA GLU A 169 -3.00 -15.00 -2.07
C GLU A 169 -4.00 -14.76 -3.20
N ALA A 170 -3.62 -15.18 -4.42
CA ALA A 170 -4.51 -15.04 -5.56
C ALA A 170 -5.76 -15.88 -5.29
N THR A 171 -6.89 -15.23 -5.07
CA THR A 171 -8.18 -15.90 -5.03
C THR A 171 -8.46 -16.50 -6.41
N THR A 172 -9.14 -17.65 -6.43
CA THR A 172 -9.33 -18.50 -7.61
C THR A 172 -9.99 -17.75 -8.79
N GLU A 173 -10.69 -16.65 -8.52
CA GLU A 173 -11.35 -15.79 -9.51
C GLU A 173 -10.36 -14.90 -10.31
N ALA A 174 -9.32 -14.34 -9.67
CA ALA A 174 -8.31 -13.53 -10.37
C ALA A 174 -7.46 -14.37 -11.36
N VAL A 175 -7.40 -15.69 -11.12
CA VAL A 175 -6.73 -16.67 -11.97
C VAL A 175 -7.60 -17.12 -13.16
N ASP A 176 -8.91 -16.87 -13.12
CA ASP A 176 -9.86 -17.28 -14.15
C ASP A 176 -10.13 -16.13 -15.14
N ASP A 177 -10.17 -14.88 -14.66
CA ASP A 177 -10.38 -13.67 -15.46
C ASP A 177 -9.30 -13.49 -16.55
N TRP A 178 -8.06 -13.92 -16.28
CA TRP A 178 -6.98 -13.88 -17.28
C TRP A 178 -6.97 -15.07 -18.25
N ARG A 179 -7.55 -16.22 -17.86
CA ARG A 179 -7.57 -17.45 -18.67
C ARG A 179 -8.65 -17.44 -19.74
N SER A 180 -9.61 -16.53 -19.61
CA SER A 180 -10.65 -16.37 -20.62
C SER A 180 -10.08 -15.67 -21.87
N PRO A 181 -10.21 -16.30 -23.05
CA PRO A 181 -9.57 -15.87 -24.30
C PRO A 181 -10.09 -14.53 -24.84
#